data_AF-A0A2L0ARV6-F1
#
_entry.id   AF-A0A2L0ARV6-F1
#
_cell.length_a   1.000
_cell.length_b   1.000
_cell.length_c   1.000
_cell.angle_alpha   90.00
_cell.angle_beta   90.00
_cell.angle_gamma   90.00
#
_symmetry.space_group_name_H-M   'P 1'
#
loop_
_entity.id
_entity.type
_entity.pdbx_description
1 polymer ?
#
loop_
_entity_poly.entity_id
_entity_poly.type
_entity_poly.pdbx_seq_one_letter_code
_entity_poly.pdbx_strand_id
1 'polypeptide(L)'
;SYQIEGAWSEDGKGESIWDRFSHTQGKVLNGDTGDVACDSYHRYREDIGLLRELNLKSYRYSISWPRIQPQGTGAPNPRGLDYSARLTDAVLEAGYARCVTLYHWDLP
;
A
#
# COMPACT_ATOMS: atom_id res chain seq x y z
N SER A 1 0.80 -3.32 -0.51
CA SER A 1 0.11 -2.18 -1.11
C SER A 1 -1.33 -2.54 -1.42
N TYR A 2 -1.68 -2.94 -2.66
CA TYR A 2 -3.07 -2.99 -3.15
C TYR A 2 -4.07 -3.75 -2.25
N GLN A 3 -3.62 -4.86 -1.66
CA GLN A 3 -4.48 -5.73 -0.87
C GLN A 3 -4.90 -5.17 0.50
N ILE A 4 -4.18 -4.17 1.04
CA ILE A 4 -4.39 -3.69 2.42
C ILE A 4 -4.49 -2.16 2.53
N GLU A 5 -3.83 -1.41 1.64
CA GLU A 5 -3.71 0.05 1.80
C GLU A 5 -5.05 0.78 1.67
N GLY A 6 -5.83 0.48 0.63
CA GLY A 6 -6.94 1.33 0.25
C GLY A 6 -6.47 2.69 -0.27
N ALA A 7 -7.29 3.72 -0.03
CA ALA A 7 -7.02 5.11 -0.41
C ALA A 7 -6.60 5.20 -1.89
N TRP A 8 -7.35 4.50 -2.76
CA TRP A 8 -6.92 4.16 -4.12
C TRP A 8 -6.73 5.36 -5.04
N SER A 9 -7.43 6.46 -4.76
CA SER A 9 -7.41 7.73 -5.50
C SER A 9 -7.04 8.93 -4.63
N GLU A 10 -6.50 8.70 -3.43
CA GLU A 10 -6.07 9.76 -2.52
C GLU A 10 -4.61 10.16 -2.76
N ASP A 11 -4.29 11.39 -2.35
CA ASP A 11 -2.93 11.92 -2.32
C ASP A 11 -2.16 11.79 -3.65
N GLY A 12 -2.88 11.79 -4.78
CA GLY A 12 -2.29 11.74 -6.11
C GLY A 12 -1.79 10.36 -6.55
N LYS A 13 -2.23 9.26 -5.92
CA LYS A 13 -1.98 7.91 -6.41
C LYS A 13 -2.58 7.74 -7.82
N GLY A 14 -1.82 7.13 -8.72
CA GLY A 14 -2.27 6.72 -10.05
C GLY A 14 -3.11 5.44 -10.04
N GLU A 15 -3.77 5.17 -11.17
CA GLU A 15 -4.41 3.88 -11.42
C GLU A 15 -3.33 2.81 -11.60
N SER A 16 -3.57 1.58 -11.12
CA SER A 16 -2.80 0.38 -11.49
C SER A 16 -3.63 -0.57 -12.35
N ILE A 17 -2.97 -1.56 -12.93
CA ILE A 17 -3.64 -2.66 -13.63
C ILE A 17 -4.66 -3.39 -12.75
N TRP A 18 -4.45 -3.44 -11.41
CA TRP A 18 -5.39 -4.06 -10.49
C TRP A 18 -6.59 -3.18 -10.20
N ASP A 19 -6.41 -1.86 -10.08
CA ASP A 19 -7.54 -0.91 -9.98
C ASP A 19 -8.46 -1.11 -11.19
N ARG A 20 -7.90 -1.10 -12.40
CA ARG A 20 -8.65 -1.33 -13.64
C ARG A 20 -9.30 -2.71 -13.71
N PHE A 21 -8.56 -3.75 -13.33
CA PHE A 21 -9.04 -5.13 -13.39
C PHE A 21 -10.21 -5.35 -12.42
N SER A 22 -10.12 -4.89 -11.17
CA SER A 22 -11.21 -5.06 -10.20
C SER A 22 -12.45 -4.23 -10.51
N HIS A 23 -12.28 -3.05 -11.12
CA HIS A 23 -13.42 -2.25 -11.60
C HIS A 23 -14.09 -2.83 -12.85
N THR A 24 -13.54 -3.89 -13.45
CA THR A 24 -14.15 -4.56 -14.61
C THR A 24 -15.16 -5.62 -14.15
N GLN A 25 -16.42 -5.48 -14.57
CA GLN A 25 -17.50 -6.41 -14.20
C GLN A 25 -17.14 -7.88 -14.47
N GLY A 26 -17.35 -8.74 -13.48
CA GLY A 26 -17.13 -10.19 -13.58
C GLY A 26 -15.66 -10.64 -13.49
N LYS A 27 -14.71 -9.73 -13.26
CA LYS A 27 -13.29 -10.08 -13.07
C LYS A 27 -12.91 -10.42 -11.63
N VAL A 28 -13.65 -9.88 -10.67
CA VAL A 28 -13.48 -10.17 -9.24
C VAL A 28 -14.82 -10.67 -8.69
N LEU A 29 -14.75 -11.61 -7.74
CA LEU A 29 -15.91 -12.13 -7.03
C LEU A 29 -16.69 -10.96 -6.43
N ASN A 30 -18.03 -10.95 -6.58
CA ASN A 30 -18.93 -9.90 -6.10
C ASN A 30 -18.66 -8.47 -6.63
N GLY A 31 -17.67 -8.29 -7.52
CA GLY A 31 -17.22 -6.96 -7.92
C GLY A 31 -16.40 -6.23 -6.84
N ASP A 32 -15.77 -6.96 -5.93
CA ASP A 32 -14.94 -6.38 -4.87
C ASP A 32 -13.74 -5.60 -5.46
N THR A 33 -13.35 -4.50 -4.82
CA THR A 33 -12.23 -3.64 -5.23
C THR A 33 -11.23 -3.40 -4.10
N GLY A 34 -10.05 -2.89 -4.45
CA GLY A 34 -9.02 -2.47 -3.50
C GLY A 34 -9.21 -1.04 -2.98
N ASP A 35 -10.36 -0.41 -3.24
CA ASP A 35 -10.56 1.02 -3.02
C ASP A 35 -10.34 1.45 -1.57
N VAL A 36 -10.88 0.64 -0.65
CA VAL A 36 -10.76 0.81 0.80
C VAL A 36 -9.90 -0.30 1.40
N ALA A 37 -10.08 -1.55 0.96
CA ALA A 37 -9.36 -2.72 1.47
C ALA A 37 -9.38 -2.80 3.02
N CYS A 38 -8.22 -2.83 3.67
CA CYS A 38 -8.08 -2.82 5.13
C CYS A 38 -7.87 -1.41 5.70
N ASP A 39 -7.85 -0.38 4.85
CA ASP A 39 -7.63 1.02 5.23
C ASP A 39 -6.27 1.24 5.92
N SER A 40 -5.27 0.38 5.64
CA SER A 40 -3.92 0.50 6.22
C SER A 40 -3.24 1.81 5.84
N TYR A 41 -3.64 2.49 4.76
CA TYR A 41 -3.14 3.82 4.44
C TYR A 41 -3.32 4.80 5.60
N HIS A 42 -4.45 4.73 6.28
CA HIS A 42 -4.77 5.56 7.44
C HIS A 42 -4.42 4.85 8.77
N ARG A 43 -4.49 3.51 8.80
CA ARG A 43 -4.41 2.69 10.01
C ARG A 43 -3.08 2.02 10.27
N TYR A 44 -2.06 2.25 9.45
CA TYR A 44 -0.77 1.55 9.56
C TYR A 44 -0.14 1.53 10.96
N ARG A 45 -0.36 2.57 11.78
CA ARG A 45 0.12 2.59 13.18
C ARG A 45 -0.61 1.58 14.07
N GLU A 46 -1.91 1.42 13.88
CA GLU A 46 -2.71 0.40 14.55
C GLU A 46 -2.26 -1.00 14.12
N ASP A 47 -2.10 -1.20 12.80
CA ASP A 47 -1.62 -2.47 12.24
C ASP A 47 -0.26 -2.87 12.83
N ILE A 48 0.69 -1.93 12.90
CA ILE A 48 2.02 -2.14 13.50
C ILE A 48 1.90 -2.44 15.00
N GLY A 49 0.97 -1.81 15.71
CA GLY A 49 0.68 -2.10 17.12
C GLY A 49 0.23 -3.54 17.34
N LEU A 50 -0.66 -4.04 16.48
CA LEU A 50 -1.15 -5.43 16.54
C LEU A 50 -0.03 -6.46 16.30
N LEU A 51 0.96 -6.16 15.45
CA LEU A 51 2.13 -7.05 15.26
C LEU A 51 2.89 -7.30 16.57
N ARG A 52 2.81 -6.37 17.53
CA ARG A 52 3.49 -6.47 18.83
C ARG A 52 2.78 -7.46 19.73
N GLU A 53 1.45 -7.40 19.75
CA GLU A 53 0.60 -8.33 20.49
C GLU A 53 0.76 -9.76 19.96
N LEU A 54 0.99 -9.90 18.65
CA LEU A 54 1.26 -11.18 17.98
C LEU A 54 2.71 -11.68 18.13
N ASN A 55 3.58 -10.94 18.83
CA ASN A 55 4.99 -11.28 19.05
C ASN A 55 5.80 -11.54 17.75
N LEU A 56 5.46 -10.85 16.66
CA LEU A 56 6.20 -10.92 15.42
C LEU A 56 7.55 -10.18 15.54
N LYS A 57 8.48 -10.45 14.62
CA LYS A 57 9.85 -9.87 14.62
C LYS A 57 10.19 -9.12 13.34
N SER A 58 9.41 -9.33 12.29
CA SER A 58 9.58 -8.68 11.00
C SER A 58 8.23 -8.27 10.45
N TYR A 59 8.25 -7.24 9.62
CA TYR A 59 7.11 -6.84 8.83
C TYR A 59 7.53 -6.76 7.36
N ARG A 60 6.88 -7.58 6.53
CA ARG A 60 7.03 -7.54 5.08
C ARG A 60 5.87 -6.75 4.50
N TYR A 61 6.20 -5.72 3.74
CA TYR A 61 5.23 -4.90 3.03
C TYR A 61 5.74 -4.58 1.63
N SER A 62 4.84 -4.14 0.75
CA SER A 62 5.20 -3.66 -0.59
C SER A 62 4.92 -2.17 -0.73
N ILE A 63 5.77 -1.50 -1.51
CA ILE A 63 5.56 -0.11 -1.92
C ILE A 63 4.62 -0.09 -3.11
N SER A 64 3.63 0.82 -3.10
CA SER A 64 2.77 1.00 -4.26
C SER A 64 3.43 1.85 -5.33
N TRP A 65 3.83 1.25 -6.46
CA TRP A 65 4.41 1.97 -7.59
C TRP A 65 3.55 3.15 -8.05
N PRO A 66 2.23 3.01 -8.34
CA PRO A 66 1.42 4.14 -8.80
C PRO A 66 1.26 5.23 -7.72
N ARG A 67 1.57 4.95 -6.45
CA ARG A 67 1.61 5.98 -5.41
C ARG A 67 2.92 6.77 -5.46
N ILE A 68 4.04 6.16 -5.86
CA ILE A 68 5.34 6.82 -6.02
C ILE A 68 5.49 7.52 -7.38
N GLN A 69 5.14 6.85 -8.48
CA GLN A 69 5.16 7.41 -9.84
C GLN A 69 3.80 7.13 -10.49
N PRO A 70 2.83 8.07 -10.40
CA PRO A 70 1.45 7.83 -10.83
C PRO A 70 1.28 7.48 -12.31
N GLN A 71 2.21 7.90 -13.17
CA GLN A 71 2.23 7.57 -14.60
C GLN A 71 3.22 6.43 -14.93
N GLY A 72 3.68 5.67 -13.93
CA GLY A 72 4.70 4.63 -14.05
C GLY A 72 6.13 5.14 -14.22
N THR A 73 6.30 6.36 -14.71
CA THR A 73 7.60 7.02 -14.92
C THR A 73 7.49 8.51 -14.61
N GLY A 74 8.63 9.22 -14.65
CA GLY A 74 8.66 10.67 -14.46
C GLY A 74 8.86 11.09 -13.01
N ALA A 75 8.39 12.30 -12.69
CA ALA A 75 8.57 12.89 -11.37
C ALA A 75 7.84 12.06 -10.28
N PRO A 76 8.46 11.87 -9.10
CA PRO A 76 7.79 11.17 -8.02
C PRO A 76 6.67 12.04 -7.42
N ASN A 77 5.62 11.40 -6.95
CA ASN A 77 4.58 12.02 -6.14
C ASN A 77 5.08 12.23 -4.70
N PRO A 78 5.25 13.48 -4.22
CA PRO A 78 5.78 13.75 -2.89
C PRO A 78 4.93 13.16 -1.76
N ARG A 79 3.60 13.13 -1.92
CA ARG A 79 2.70 12.57 -0.89
C ARG A 79 2.82 11.05 -0.78
N GLY A 80 3.03 10.37 -1.89
CA GLY A 80 3.27 8.93 -1.90
C GLY A 80 4.61 8.52 -1.28
N LEU A 81 5.64 9.33 -1.52
CA LEU A 81 6.93 9.19 -0.84
C LEU A 81 6.79 9.44 0.67
N ASP A 82 6.06 10.48 1.07
CA ASP A 82 5.80 10.79 2.49
C ASP A 82 5.10 9.63 3.22
N TYR A 83 4.05 9.06 2.63
CA TYR A 83 3.40 7.86 3.19
C TYR A 83 4.37 6.69 3.36
N SER A 84 5.15 6.39 2.32
CA SER A 84 6.11 5.27 2.35
C SER A 84 7.21 5.49 3.39
N ALA A 85 7.68 6.73 3.55
CA ALA A 85 8.63 7.11 4.60
C ALA A 85 8.02 6.92 5.99
N ARG A 86 6.83 7.49 6.26
CA ARG A 86 6.14 7.36 7.56
C ARG A 86 5.83 5.92 7.94
N LEU A 87 5.46 5.07 6.98
CA LEU A 87 5.28 3.64 7.20
C LEU A 87 6.61 2.98 7.61
N THR A 88 7.68 3.26 6.86
CA THR A 88 9.01 2.71 7.13
C THR A 88 9.51 3.13 8.51
N ASP A 89 9.36 4.40 8.86
CA ASP A 89 9.78 4.95 10.14
C ASP A 89 9.00 4.29 11.29
N ALA A 90 7.68 4.15 11.17
CA ALA A 90 6.88 3.48 12.19
C ALA A 90 7.29 2.01 12.40
N VAL A 91 7.65 1.29 11.34
CA VAL A 91 8.15 -0.09 11.43
C VAL A 91 9.49 -0.15 12.17
N LEU A 92 10.38 0.82 11.91
CA LEU A 92 11.69 0.93 12.57
C LEU A 92 11.54 1.32 14.05
N GLU A 93 10.69 2.30 14.35
CA GLU A 93 10.40 2.75 15.70
C GLU A 93 9.82 1.63 16.57
N ALA A 94 9.02 0.75 15.97
CA ALA A 94 8.49 -0.44 16.64
C ALA A 94 9.51 -1.58 16.79
N GLY A 95 10.71 -1.45 16.22
CA GLY A 95 11.80 -2.42 16.36
C GLY A 95 11.70 -3.65 15.45
N TYR A 96 10.90 -3.59 14.38
CA TYR A 96 10.73 -4.71 13.45
C TYR A 96 11.81 -4.72 12.36
N ALA A 97 12.26 -5.93 11.98
CA ALA A 97 13.03 -6.11 10.76
C ALA A 97 12.16 -5.82 9.53
N ARG A 98 12.63 -4.91 8.67
CA ARG A 98 11.94 -4.49 7.44
C ARG A 98 12.26 -5.41 6.26
N CYS A 99 11.23 -5.90 5.59
CA CYS A 99 11.35 -6.63 4.34
C CYS A 99 10.50 -5.95 3.26
N VAL A 100 11.13 -5.13 2.41
CA VAL A 100 10.43 -4.32 1.43
C VAL A 100 10.34 -5.04 0.08
N THR A 101 9.13 -5.20 -0.43
CA THR A 101 8.85 -5.68 -1.79
C THR A 101 8.61 -4.49 -2.71
N LEU A 102 9.44 -4.27 -3.72
CA LEU A 102 9.31 -3.12 -4.62
C LEU A 102 8.12 -3.26 -5.59
N TYR A 103 7.83 -4.48 -6.02
CA TYR A 103 6.75 -4.77 -6.95
C TYR A 103 5.92 -5.94 -6.44
N HIS A 104 4.63 -5.69 -6.21
CA HIS A 104 3.67 -6.72 -5.81
C HIS A 104 2.39 -6.59 -6.63
N TRP A 105 2.58 -6.69 -7.95
CA TRP A 105 1.54 -6.78 -9.00
C TRP A 105 0.79 -5.49 -9.32
N ASP A 106 1.03 -4.39 -8.61
CA ASP A 106 0.39 -3.09 -8.83
C ASP A 106 1.16 -2.21 -9.83
N LEU A 107 1.28 -2.70 -11.07
CA LEU A 107 1.86 -1.94 -12.18
C LEU A 107 0.96 -0.74 -12.54
N PRO A 108 1.49 0.49 -12.66
CA PRO A 108 0.74 1.65 -13.18
C PRO A 108 0.22 1.43 -14.61
#